data_AF-A0A7W0H585-F1
#
_entry.id   AF-A0A7W0H585-F1
#
_cell.length_a   1.000
_cell.length_b   1.000
_cell.length_c   1.000
_cell.angle_alpha   90.00
_cell.angle_beta   90.00
_cell.angle_gamma   90.00
#
_symmetry.space_group_name_H-M   'P 1'
#
loop_
_entity.id
_entity.type
_entity.pdbx_description
1 polymer ?
#
loop_
_entity_poly.entity_id
_entity_poly.type
_entity_poly.pdbx_seq_one_letter_code
_entity_poly.pdbx_strand_id
1 'polypeptide(L)'
;MFVLPAALAVLIFAVPAQAADPIDRTQPPAPDGTPICAKWAHDRYTVERGGRSWPTWHPPRDPRYHCAFGHEHGSNPRAFRFFKRAGMPAFGPIGTYVQSDEPHAGFKVFVANDDRKGLAWMIVLHQGSGSPRRGTVRFHSLETWLFTLKGSRLAAHTRRMADFGEAVPNCPDTRLAPSMRLLPNPGCRSVYEEWDTALDVGGVLRGKPGFAIDNAITQFDPASPDRVVFNKSFACGPNDPAGWDSYCKGDKRTVFHPGWVVRNRGGSRFRTDAYGRRARTGFLQVVSRRLRIDQSDECCGAENAFVMERPSDGGIYRPGRGLNSSNFEFPGYCVLRAN
;
A
#
# COMPACT_ATOMS: atom_id res chain seq x y z
N MET A 1 -54.98 -34.61 -49.60
CA MET A 1 -55.17 -33.61 -48.52
C MET A 1 -54.03 -33.79 -47.53
N PHE A 2 -52.96 -32.99 -47.64
CA PHE A 2 -51.84 -33.01 -46.69
C PHE A 2 -51.97 -31.80 -45.77
N VAL A 3 -52.02 -32.05 -44.47
CA VAL A 3 -52.06 -31.03 -43.41
C VAL A 3 -50.62 -30.73 -42.99
N LEU A 4 -50.17 -29.49 -43.13
CA LEU A 4 -48.91 -29.00 -42.57
C LEU A 4 -49.05 -28.79 -41.05
N PRO A 5 -48.08 -29.18 -40.21
CA PRO A 5 -48.06 -28.78 -38.82
C PRO A 5 -47.49 -27.36 -38.69
N ALA A 6 -48.21 -26.48 -37.99
CA ALA A 6 -47.73 -25.17 -37.61
C ALA A 6 -46.65 -25.32 -36.53
N ALA A 7 -45.42 -24.90 -36.85
CA ALA A 7 -44.35 -24.79 -35.87
C ALA A 7 -44.60 -23.55 -34.99
N LEU A 8 -44.93 -23.77 -33.72
CA LEU A 8 -45.07 -22.73 -32.71
C LEU A 8 -43.67 -22.25 -32.32
N ALA A 9 -43.26 -21.07 -32.77
CA ALA A 9 -42.02 -20.43 -32.35
C ALA A 9 -42.21 -19.90 -30.91
N VAL A 10 -41.62 -20.58 -29.93
CA VAL A 10 -41.52 -20.07 -28.55
C VAL A 10 -40.42 -19.01 -28.51
N LEU A 11 -40.84 -17.74 -28.48
CA LEU A 11 -39.97 -16.61 -28.17
C LEU A 11 -39.63 -16.66 -26.67
N ILE A 12 -38.45 -17.20 -26.34
CA ILE A 12 -37.88 -17.09 -24.99
C ILE A 12 -37.41 -15.65 -24.84
N PHE A 13 -38.21 -14.81 -24.18
CA PHE A 13 -37.75 -13.52 -23.69
C PHE A 13 -36.72 -13.78 -22.59
N ALA A 14 -35.45 -13.49 -22.88
CA ALA A 14 -34.40 -13.46 -21.87
C ALA A 14 -34.76 -12.34 -20.88
N VAL A 15 -35.23 -12.71 -19.69
CA VAL A 15 -35.40 -11.78 -18.58
C VAL A 15 -34.01 -11.21 -18.30
N PRO A 16 -33.78 -9.89 -18.39
CA PRO A 16 -32.48 -9.32 -18.08
C PRO A 16 -32.16 -9.66 -16.64
N ALA A 17 -31.06 -10.39 -16.42
CA ALA A 17 -30.59 -10.70 -15.08
C ALA A 17 -30.44 -9.39 -14.31
N GLN A 18 -31.21 -9.26 -13.22
CA GLN A 18 -31.15 -8.08 -12.39
C GLN A 18 -29.71 -7.95 -11.86
N ALA A 19 -29.07 -6.82 -12.15
CA ALA A 19 -27.72 -6.56 -11.66
C ALA A 19 -27.71 -6.70 -10.13
N ALA A 20 -26.74 -7.45 -9.60
CA ALA A 20 -26.60 -7.63 -8.16
C ALA A 20 -26.53 -6.27 -7.45
N ASP A 21 -27.13 -6.14 -6.26
CA ASP A 21 -27.07 -4.90 -5.48
C ASP A 21 -25.60 -4.57 -5.18
N PRO A 22 -25.09 -3.38 -5.58
CA PRO A 22 -23.72 -2.97 -5.28
C PRO A 22 -23.53 -2.56 -3.82
N ILE A 23 -24.61 -2.49 -3.03
CA ILE A 23 -24.58 -2.08 -1.62
C ILE A 23 -24.72 -3.30 -0.71
N ASP A 24 -23.85 -3.39 0.30
CA ASP A 24 -24.01 -4.29 1.43
C ASP A 24 -24.94 -3.65 2.47
N ARG A 25 -26.21 -4.06 2.47
CA ARG A 25 -27.22 -3.57 3.41
C ARG A 25 -27.16 -4.25 4.78
N THR A 26 -26.25 -5.20 4.99
CA THR A 26 -26.07 -5.86 6.29
C THR A 26 -25.16 -5.07 7.23
N GLN A 27 -24.40 -4.11 6.68
CA GLN A 27 -23.51 -3.24 7.44
C GLN A 27 -24.10 -1.84 7.59
N PRO A 28 -23.89 -1.18 8.75
CA PRO A 28 -24.25 0.23 8.89
C PRO A 28 -23.44 1.09 7.91
N PRO A 29 -24.03 2.18 7.39
CA PRO A 29 -23.29 3.12 6.57
C PRO A 29 -22.16 3.79 7.37
N ALA A 30 -21.24 4.43 6.64
CA ALA A 30 -20.28 5.36 7.22
C ALA A 30 -21.00 6.57 7.88
N PRO A 31 -20.32 7.33 8.76
CA PRO A 31 -20.90 8.44 9.52
C PRO A 31 -21.45 9.55 8.64
N ASP A 32 -20.88 9.75 7.45
CA ASP A 32 -21.36 10.70 6.46
C ASP A 32 -22.58 10.20 5.66
N GLY A 33 -23.13 9.04 6.04
CA GLY A 33 -24.26 8.40 5.39
C GLY A 33 -23.89 7.50 4.21
N THR A 34 -22.60 7.38 3.86
CA THR A 34 -22.21 6.59 2.70
C THR A 34 -22.39 5.08 2.93
N PRO A 35 -23.11 4.35 2.06
CA PRO A 35 -23.31 2.92 2.21
C PRO A 35 -22.02 2.11 1.98
N ILE A 36 -21.98 0.86 2.46
CA ILE A 36 -20.85 -0.06 2.25
C ILE A 36 -21.02 -0.80 0.93
N CYS A 37 -19.93 -0.97 0.20
CA CYS A 37 -19.94 -1.72 -1.05
C CYS A 37 -20.09 -3.22 -0.80
N ALA A 38 -20.93 -3.86 -1.61
CA ALA A 38 -20.99 -5.31 -1.68
C ALA A 38 -19.62 -5.89 -2.12
N LYS A 39 -19.31 -7.10 -1.64
CA LYS A 39 -18.03 -7.76 -1.91
C LYS A 39 -17.69 -7.87 -3.40
N TRP A 40 -18.67 -8.16 -4.26
CA TRP A 40 -18.41 -8.28 -5.71
C TRP A 40 -17.97 -6.95 -6.34
N ALA A 41 -18.45 -5.81 -5.82
CA ALA A 41 -18.07 -4.49 -6.31
C ALA A 41 -16.63 -4.16 -5.92
N HIS A 42 -16.16 -4.68 -4.78
CA HIS A 42 -14.75 -4.65 -4.37
C HIS A 42 -13.88 -5.59 -5.22
N ASP A 43 -14.32 -6.84 -5.39
CA ASP A 43 -13.52 -7.88 -6.04
C ASP A 43 -13.30 -7.67 -7.54
N ARG A 44 -14.04 -6.75 -8.17
CA ARG A 44 -13.84 -6.37 -9.58
C ARG A 44 -12.53 -5.64 -9.84
N TYR A 45 -11.88 -5.11 -8.80
CA TYR A 45 -10.62 -4.38 -8.93
C TYR A 45 -9.46 -5.35 -9.04
N THR A 46 -9.17 -5.77 -10.27
CA THR A 46 -8.08 -6.70 -10.57
C THR A 46 -7.17 -6.22 -11.68
N VAL A 47 -6.00 -6.86 -11.78
CA VAL A 47 -5.03 -6.70 -12.88
C VAL A 47 -4.47 -8.07 -13.28
N GLU A 48 -4.33 -8.30 -14.58
CA GLU A 48 -3.70 -9.50 -15.12
C GLU A 48 -2.17 -9.41 -15.07
N ARG A 49 -1.54 -10.42 -14.46
CA ARG A 49 -0.08 -10.58 -14.42
C ARG A 49 0.30 -12.05 -14.48
N GLY A 50 1.09 -12.42 -15.48
CA GLY A 50 1.59 -13.79 -15.64
C GLY A 50 0.49 -14.82 -15.88
N GLY A 51 -0.58 -14.44 -16.58
CA GLY A 51 -1.72 -15.32 -16.88
C GLY A 51 -2.69 -15.54 -15.71
N ARG A 52 -2.56 -14.76 -14.63
CA ARG A 52 -3.45 -14.80 -13.47
C ARG A 52 -3.96 -13.40 -13.13
N SER A 53 -5.23 -13.33 -12.73
CA SER A 53 -5.85 -12.15 -12.15
C SER A 53 -5.42 -11.96 -10.69
N TRP A 54 -5.03 -10.74 -10.35
CA TRP A 54 -4.64 -10.35 -9.00
C TRP A 54 -5.46 -9.15 -8.54
N PRO A 55 -5.85 -9.07 -7.25
CA PRO A 55 -6.37 -7.84 -6.69
C PRO A 55 -5.42 -6.66 -6.93
N THR A 56 -5.99 -5.47 -7.08
CA THR A 56 -5.22 -4.24 -7.31
C THR A 56 -5.82 -3.06 -6.54
N TRP A 57 -5.13 -1.92 -6.59
CA TRP A 57 -5.59 -0.69 -5.96
C TRP A 57 -6.99 -0.30 -6.43
N HIS A 58 -7.83 0.08 -5.48
CA HIS A 58 -9.10 0.76 -5.72
C HIS A 58 -9.12 2.10 -4.94
N PRO A 59 -9.87 3.10 -5.42
CA PRO A 59 -10.20 4.26 -4.59
C PRO A 59 -10.98 3.76 -3.37
N PRO A 60 -10.93 4.44 -2.21
CA PRO A 60 -11.58 3.89 -1.03
C PRO A 60 -13.12 4.04 -1.04
N ARG A 61 -13.67 4.86 -1.96
CA ARG A 61 -15.07 4.78 -2.42
C ARG A 61 -15.15 4.36 -3.88
N ASP A 62 -16.16 3.56 -4.21
CA ASP A 62 -16.44 3.19 -5.59
C ASP A 62 -16.94 4.43 -6.38
N PRO A 63 -16.30 4.80 -7.50
CA PRO A 63 -16.68 6.00 -8.24
C PRO A 63 -17.98 5.84 -9.06
N ARG A 64 -18.48 4.61 -9.24
CA ARG A 64 -19.71 4.31 -9.98
C ARG A 64 -20.91 4.16 -9.04
N TYR A 65 -20.71 3.49 -7.90
CA TYR A 65 -21.78 3.18 -6.95
C TYR A 65 -21.80 4.08 -5.71
N HIS A 66 -20.77 4.92 -5.55
CA HIS A 66 -20.63 5.88 -4.45
C HIS A 66 -20.71 5.23 -3.05
N CYS A 67 -20.35 3.96 -2.93
CA CYS A 67 -20.26 3.22 -1.68
C CYS A 67 -18.79 3.16 -1.18
N ALA A 68 -18.59 2.85 0.11
CA ALA A 68 -17.28 2.72 0.73
C ALA A 68 -16.79 1.26 0.75
N PHE A 69 -15.49 1.04 0.54
CA PHE A 69 -14.88 -0.30 0.68
C PHE A 69 -14.40 -0.63 2.10
N GLY A 70 -14.51 0.31 3.04
CA GLY A 70 -14.09 0.11 4.43
C GLY A 70 -12.58 0.07 4.66
N HIS A 71 -11.76 0.30 3.63
CA HIS A 71 -10.31 0.43 3.74
C HIS A 71 -9.72 1.22 2.56
N GLU A 72 -8.45 1.62 2.71
CA GLU A 72 -7.69 2.40 1.73
C GLU A 72 -6.40 1.68 1.29
N HIS A 73 -5.75 2.21 0.26
CA HIS A 73 -4.51 1.65 -0.31
C HIS A 73 -3.43 2.72 -0.55
N GLY A 74 -3.52 3.89 0.09
CA GLY A 74 -2.62 5.01 -0.11
C GLY A 74 -2.81 5.70 -1.47
N SER A 75 -1.70 6.10 -2.06
CA SER A 75 -1.62 6.90 -3.28
C SER A 75 -2.26 6.20 -4.48
N ASN A 76 -2.97 6.94 -5.32
CA ASN A 76 -3.49 6.41 -6.58
C ASN A 76 -2.32 6.10 -7.57
N PRO A 77 -2.10 4.85 -7.99
CA PRO A 77 -1.02 4.50 -8.92
C PRO A 77 -1.10 5.26 -10.25
N ARG A 78 -2.30 5.65 -10.69
CA ARG A 78 -2.52 6.38 -11.95
C ARG A 78 -1.97 7.80 -11.91
N ALA A 79 -1.76 8.37 -10.72
CA ALA A 79 -1.11 9.66 -10.55
C ALA A 79 0.42 9.58 -10.69
N PHE A 80 1.00 8.37 -10.77
CA PHE A 80 2.42 8.21 -10.96
C PHE A 80 2.83 8.70 -12.35
N ARG A 81 3.83 9.59 -12.42
CA ARG A 81 4.36 10.19 -13.65
C ARG A 81 4.77 9.14 -14.69
N PHE A 82 5.20 7.97 -14.23
CA PHE A 82 5.61 6.85 -15.07
C PHE A 82 4.57 5.72 -15.15
N PHE A 83 3.29 6.00 -14.84
CA PHE A 83 2.21 5.01 -14.82
C PHE A 83 2.07 4.24 -16.14
N LYS A 84 2.25 4.87 -17.30
CA LYS A 84 2.21 4.18 -18.61
C LYS A 84 3.22 3.01 -18.71
N ARG A 85 4.29 3.04 -17.90
CA ARG A 85 5.35 2.02 -17.86
C ARG A 85 5.24 1.08 -16.67
N ALA A 86 4.75 1.57 -15.52
CA ALA A 86 4.58 0.76 -14.30
C ALA A 86 3.27 -0.02 -14.30
N GLY A 87 2.20 0.59 -14.82
CA GLY A 87 0.83 0.08 -14.78
C GLY A 87 0.24 0.01 -13.38
N MET A 88 -0.93 -0.61 -13.27
CA MET A 88 -1.52 -0.95 -11.97
C MET A 88 -0.67 -2.02 -11.27
N PRO A 89 -0.39 -1.86 -9.96
CA PRO A 89 0.33 -2.86 -9.18
C PRO A 89 -0.55 -4.08 -8.91
N ALA A 90 0.02 -5.27 -8.90
CA ALA A 90 -0.68 -6.49 -8.50
C ALA A 90 -0.41 -6.74 -7.01
N PHE A 91 -1.47 -6.94 -6.23
CA PHE A 91 -1.39 -7.25 -4.80
C PHE A 91 -1.41 -8.77 -4.61
N GLY A 92 -0.45 -9.30 -3.84
CA GLY A 92 -0.35 -10.72 -3.50
C GLY A 92 0.68 -11.59 -4.24
N PRO A 93 1.18 -11.31 -5.47
CA PRO A 93 2.12 -12.21 -6.14
C PRO A 93 3.39 -12.53 -5.35
N ILE A 94 3.92 -11.56 -4.61
CA ILE A 94 5.16 -11.70 -3.85
C ILE A 94 4.94 -12.63 -2.65
N GLY A 95 3.94 -12.36 -1.81
CA GLY A 95 3.56 -13.22 -0.69
C GLY A 95 3.19 -14.64 -1.13
N THR A 96 2.41 -14.77 -2.21
CA THR A 96 2.01 -16.09 -2.76
C THR A 96 3.21 -16.95 -3.15
N TYR A 97 4.29 -16.35 -3.67
CA TYR A 97 5.51 -17.07 -4.05
C TYR A 97 6.18 -17.77 -2.86
N VAL A 98 6.02 -17.25 -1.64
CA VAL A 98 6.54 -17.84 -0.40
C VAL A 98 5.45 -18.42 0.49
N GLN A 99 4.24 -18.62 -0.03
CA GLN A 99 3.08 -19.10 0.72
C GLN A 99 2.74 -18.23 1.94
N SER A 100 3.05 -16.93 1.87
CA SER A 100 2.63 -15.94 2.86
C SER A 100 1.25 -15.42 2.51
N ASP A 101 0.31 -15.59 3.44
CA ASP A 101 -1.03 -15.01 3.37
C ASP A 101 -1.00 -13.54 3.80
N GLU A 102 -1.23 -12.65 2.83
CA GLU A 102 -1.20 -11.19 2.95
C GLU A 102 -2.54 -10.61 2.49
N PRO A 103 -3.42 -10.17 3.42
CA PRO A 103 -4.72 -9.64 3.07
C PRO A 103 -4.64 -8.42 2.15
N HIS A 104 -5.57 -8.34 1.20
CA HIS A 104 -5.70 -7.24 0.24
C HIS A 104 -5.65 -5.85 0.90
N ALA A 105 -6.42 -5.65 1.97
CA ALA A 105 -6.49 -4.38 2.70
C ALA A 105 -5.15 -3.93 3.33
N GLY A 106 -4.17 -4.83 3.45
CA GLY A 106 -2.84 -4.52 3.94
C GLY A 106 -1.94 -3.86 2.90
N PHE A 107 -2.24 -3.95 1.61
CA PHE A 107 -1.42 -3.34 0.56
C PHE A 107 -1.59 -1.81 0.51
N LYS A 108 -0.47 -1.08 0.54
CA LYS A 108 -0.39 0.37 0.45
C LYS A 108 0.54 0.78 -0.67
N VAL A 109 0.16 1.82 -1.37
CA VAL A 109 0.90 2.41 -2.48
C VAL A 109 1.40 3.79 -2.05
N PHE A 110 2.69 4.02 -2.25
CA PHE A 110 3.32 5.31 -2.04
C PHE A 110 3.88 5.79 -3.36
N VAL A 111 3.62 7.06 -3.71
CA VAL A 111 4.08 7.66 -4.97
C VAL A 111 4.81 8.95 -4.67
N ALA A 112 6.04 9.08 -5.18
CA ALA A 112 6.73 10.36 -5.35
C ALA A 112 7.02 10.58 -6.83
N ASN A 113 6.47 11.65 -7.40
CA ASN A 113 6.72 12.02 -8.79
C ASN A 113 7.97 12.88 -8.97
N ASP A 114 8.48 13.44 -7.88
CA ASP A 114 9.77 14.11 -7.77
C ASP A 114 10.21 14.05 -6.31
N ASP A 115 11.33 13.39 -6.04
CA ASP A 115 11.94 13.33 -4.71
C ASP A 115 12.84 14.55 -4.41
N ARG A 116 12.80 15.59 -5.23
CA ARG A 116 13.69 16.77 -5.22
C ARG A 116 15.17 16.44 -5.49
N LYS A 117 15.51 15.18 -5.77
CA LYS A 117 16.85 14.68 -6.05
C LYS A 117 16.94 14.04 -7.44
N GLY A 118 15.93 14.29 -8.27
CA GLY A 118 15.90 13.86 -9.66
C GLY A 118 15.35 12.45 -9.87
N LEU A 119 14.69 11.86 -8.87
CA LEU A 119 14.03 10.55 -8.99
C LEU A 119 12.51 10.69 -8.85
N ALA A 120 11.82 9.72 -9.42
CA ALA A 120 10.43 9.44 -9.10
C ALA A 120 10.32 7.96 -8.73
N TRP A 121 9.49 7.64 -7.76
CA TRP A 121 9.31 6.28 -7.30
C TRP A 121 7.86 5.95 -6.98
N MET A 122 7.53 4.67 -7.12
CA MET A 122 6.31 4.08 -6.62
C MET A 122 6.67 2.85 -5.80
N ILE A 123 6.25 2.81 -4.55
CA ILE A 123 6.45 1.69 -3.64
C ILE A 123 5.10 1.04 -3.37
N VAL A 124 5.04 -0.28 -3.42
CA VAL A 124 3.90 -1.07 -2.98
C VAL A 124 4.36 -1.94 -1.82
N LEU A 125 3.73 -1.77 -0.67
CA LEU A 125 4.08 -2.44 0.57
C LEU A 125 2.85 -3.12 1.16
N HIS A 126 2.97 -4.35 1.64
CA HIS A 126 1.98 -4.90 2.56
C HIS A 126 2.27 -4.46 4.00
N GLN A 127 1.47 -3.55 4.54
CA GLN A 127 1.57 -3.00 5.90
C GLN A 127 0.17 -2.74 6.49
N GLY A 128 -0.29 -3.64 7.35
CA GLY A 128 -1.56 -3.50 8.08
C GLY A 128 -1.36 -3.32 9.58
N SER A 129 -2.11 -2.40 10.21
CA SER A 129 -2.05 -2.15 11.66
C SER A 129 -3.25 -2.71 12.45
N GLY A 130 -4.16 -3.43 11.77
CA GLY A 130 -5.39 -3.98 12.37
C GLY A 130 -5.30 -5.45 12.83
N SER A 131 -4.14 -6.10 12.67
CA SER A 131 -3.94 -7.53 12.92
C SER A 131 -2.73 -7.75 13.84
N PRO A 132 -2.72 -8.80 14.67
CA PRO A 132 -1.53 -9.15 15.47
C PRO A 132 -0.34 -9.52 14.59
N ARG A 133 -0.58 -9.91 13.33
CA ARG A 133 0.46 -10.31 12.38
C ARG A 133 1.51 -9.23 12.10
N ARG A 134 1.22 -7.95 12.35
CA ARG A 134 2.24 -6.89 12.29
C ARG A 134 3.36 -7.06 13.33
N GLY A 135 3.06 -7.67 14.47
CA GLY A 135 4.05 -7.99 15.50
C GLY A 135 4.76 -9.30 15.23
N THR A 136 4.01 -10.31 14.77
CA THR A 136 4.50 -11.70 14.69
C THR A 136 5.08 -12.09 13.33
N VAL A 137 4.80 -11.35 12.26
CA VAL A 137 5.35 -11.60 10.92
C VAL A 137 6.46 -10.61 10.62
N ARG A 138 7.64 -11.13 10.29
CA ARG A 138 8.84 -10.32 10.03
C ARG A 138 8.95 -9.82 8.60
N PHE A 139 8.47 -10.63 7.65
CA PHE A 139 8.69 -10.39 6.24
C PHE A 139 7.39 -10.02 5.54
N HIS A 140 7.45 -8.98 4.71
CA HIS A 140 6.28 -8.49 3.98
C HIS A 140 6.61 -8.12 2.55
N SER A 141 5.62 -8.21 1.66
CA SER A 141 5.77 -7.86 0.26
C SER A 141 6.18 -6.40 0.09
N LEU A 142 7.25 -6.18 -0.68
CA LEU A 142 7.74 -4.87 -1.11
C LEU A 142 8.05 -4.91 -2.61
N GLU A 143 7.36 -4.09 -3.38
CA GLU A 143 7.66 -3.79 -4.79
C GLU A 143 8.10 -2.33 -4.91
N THR A 144 9.19 -2.10 -5.62
CA THR A 144 9.75 -0.76 -5.81
C THR A 144 9.93 -0.50 -7.29
N TRP A 145 9.36 0.61 -7.76
CA TRP A 145 9.60 1.21 -9.06
C TRP A 145 10.39 2.50 -8.85
N LEU A 146 11.54 2.63 -9.51
CA LEU A 146 12.42 3.78 -9.41
C LEU A 146 12.81 4.26 -10.80
N PHE A 147 12.56 5.54 -11.06
CA PHE A 147 12.86 6.20 -12.33
C PHE A 147 13.72 7.44 -12.10
N THR A 148 14.58 7.75 -13.06
CA THR A 148 15.22 9.06 -13.13
C THR A 148 14.31 10.04 -13.86
N LEU A 149 14.14 11.24 -13.32
CA LEU A 149 13.46 12.34 -14.00
C LEU A 149 14.25 12.76 -15.24
N LYS A 150 15.58 12.87 -15.09
CA LYS A 150 16.46 13.11 -16.23
C LYS A 150 16.39 11.93 -17.20
N GLY A 151 15.91 12.21 -18.41
CA GLY A 151 15.78 11.24 -19.49
C GLY A 151 14.69 10.18 -19.28
N SER A 152 13.85 10.30 -18.24
CA SER A 152 12.71 9.40 -18.01
C SER A 152 13.11 7.92 -18.03
N ARG A 153 14.18 7.51 -17.36
CA ARG A 153 14.75 6.15 -17.47
C ARG A 153 14.37 5.30 -16.24
N LEU A 154 14.10 4.02 -16.46
CA LEU A 154 13.89 3.07 -15.35
C LEU A 154 15.26 2.79 -14.72
N ALA A 155 15.41 3.12 -13.45
CA ALA A 155 16.59 2.80 -12.66
C ALA A 155 16.47 1.42 -12.02
N ALA A 156 15.32 1.13 -11.41
CA ALA A 156 15.04 -0.17 -10.83
C ALA A 156 13.55 -0.50 -10.84
N HIS A 157 13.24 -1.77 -11.02
CA HIS A 157 11.97 -2.39 -10.71
C HIS A 157 12.27 -3.68 -9.97
N THR A 158 11.93 -3.72 -8.69
CA THR A 158 12.29 -4.84 -7.82
C THR A 158 11.14 -5.35 -6.99
N ARG A 159 11.16 -6.64 -6.65
CA ARG A 159 10.14 -7.35 -5.87
C ARG A 159 10.80 -8.27 -4.85
N ARG A 160 10.36 -8.23 -3.60
CA ARG A 160 10.88 -9.10 -2.54
C ARG A 160 9.92 -9.17 -1.35
N MET A 161 10.12 -10.19 -0.53
CA MET A 161 9.80 -10.15 0.88
C MET A 161 10.86 -9.29 1.59
N ALA A 162 10.49 -8.07 1.97
CA ALA A 162 11.33 -7.16 2.73
C ALA A 162 11.41 -7.60 4.20
N ASP A 163 12.60 -7.41 4.78
CA ASP A 163 12.87 -7.75 6.17
C ASP A 163 12.65 -6.53 7.05
N PHE A 164 11.54 -6.52 7.79
CA PHE A 164 11.21 -5.46 8.74
C PHE A 164 11.70 -5.78 10.16
N GLY A 165 12.59 -6.76 10.34
CA GLY A 165 13.27 -7.02 11.60
C GLY A 165 12.37 -7.51 12.75
N GLU A 166 12.80 -7.22 13.98
CA GLU A 166 12.06 -7.55 15.19
C GLU A 166 10.95 -6.53 15.45
N ALA A 167 9.83 -6.99 16.01
CA ALA A 167 8.81 -6.10 16.54
C ALA A 167 9.22 -5.64 17.95
N VAL A 168 9.52 -4.35 18.08
CA VAL A 168 9.96 -3.73 19.33
C VAL A 168 8.90 -2.73 19.82
N PRO A 169 8.70 -2.61 21.14
CA PRO A 169 7.73 -1.68 21.67
C PRO A 169 8.20 -0.23 21.45
N ASN A 170 7.31 0.69 21.12
CA ASN A 170 7.62 2.09 20.91
C ASN A 170 7.63 2.86 22.24
N CYS A 171 8.78 2.84 22.90
CA CYS A 171 9.05 3.45 24.20
C CYS A 171 10.30 4.34 24.12
N PRO A 172 10.48 5.32 25.02
CA PRO A 172 11.57 6.30 24.93
C PRO A 172 12.99 5.70 24.79
N ASP A 173 13.26 4.57 25.43
CA ASP A 173 14.58 3.94 25.46
C ASP A 173 14.73 2.76 24.47
N THR A 174 13.79 2.61 23.54
CA THR A 174 13.82 1.53 22.57
C THR A 174 15.02 1.70 21.65
N ARG A 175 15.89 0.67 21.63
CA ARG A 175 17.02 0.63 20.71
C ARG A 175 16.53 0.45 19.28
N LEU A 176 16.82 1.43 18.43
CA LEU A 176 16.47 1.39 17.03
C LEU A 176 17.46 0.53 16.23
N ALA A 177 16.96 -0.12 15.17
CA ALA A 177 17.75 -0.95 14.27
C ALA A 177 17.44 -0.61 12.80
N PRO A 178 18.36 -0.88 11.85
CA PRO A 178 18.13 -0.61 10.43
C PRO A 178 16.95 -1.37 9.81
N SER A 179 16.54 -2.47 10.44
CA SER A 179 15.33 -3.21 10.14
C SER A 179 14.62 -3.47 11.47
N MET A 180 13.43 -2.89 11.66
CA MET A 180 12.62 -3.07 12.86
C MET A 180 11.15 -2.73 12.58
N ARG A 181 10.26 -3.23 13.43
CA ARG A 181 8.88 -2.75 13.54
C ARG A 181 8.73 -2.13 14.92
N LEU A 182 8.78 -0.80 14.98
CA LEU A 182 8.54 -0.02 16.19
C LEU A 182 7.04 0.13 16.38
N LEU A 183 6.44 -0.60 17.32
CA LEU A 183 4.98 -0.74 17.44
C LEU A 183 4.41 -0.06 18.69
N PRO A 184 3.21 0.56 18.66
CA PRO A 184 2.54 1.06 19.85
C PRO A 184 2.38 -0.05 20.88
N ASN A 185 2.77 0.18 22.13
CA ASN A 185 2.71 -0.83 23.19
C ASN A 185 1.81 -0.36 24.36
N PRO A 186 1.03 -1.24 25.02
CA PRO A 186 0.17 -0.86 26.15
C PRO A 186 0.90 -0.15 27.30
N GLY A 187 2.16 -0.52 27.57
CA GLY A 187 2.98 0.08 28.62
C GLY A 187 3.62 1.42 28.24
N CYS A 188 3.46 1.88 27.00
CA CYS A 188 4.15 3.07 26.49
C CYS A 188 3.16 4.10 25.93
N ARG A 189 3.47 5.39 26.09
CA ARG A 189 2.59 6.49 25.64
C ARG A 189 2.45 6.58 24.12
N SER A 190 3.41 6.08 23.36
CA SER A 190 3.39 6.21 21.90
C SER A 190 2.18 5.50 21.29
N VAL A 191 1.57 6.16 20.30
CA VAL A 191 0.48 5.66 19.46
C VAL A 191 0.95 5.41 18.02
N TYR A 192 2.21 5.73 17.76
CA TYR A 192 2.87 5.70 16.46
C TYR A 192 3.50 4.34 16.18
N GLU A 193 3.39 3.91 14.93
CA GLU A 193 3.96 2.68 14.40
C GLU A 193 4.94 3.00 13.27
N GLU A 194 6.10 2.34 13.21
CA GLU A 194 7.08 2.50 12.13
C GLU A 194 7.72 1.17 11.75
N TRP A 195 7.85 0.96 10.44
CA TRP A 195 8.42 -0.25 9.87
C TRP A 195 9.63 0.13 9.03
N ASP A 196 10.81 -0.18 9.53
CA ASP A 196 12.08 0.07 8.84
C ASP A 196 12.60 -1.18 8.18
N THR A 197 13.19 -1.01 6.99
CA THR A 197 13.87 -2.11 6.30
C THR A 197 15.14 -1.66 5.60
N ALA A 198 16.24 -2.36 5.87
CA ALA A 198 17.44 -2.27 5.04
C ALA A 198 17.28 -3.19 3.81
N LEU A 199 17.01 -2.60 2.65
CA LEU A 199 16.87 -3.36 1.40
C LEU A 199 18.23 -3.53 0.70
N ASP A 200 18.47 -4.76 0.23
CA ASP A 200 19.49 -5.11 -0.76
C ASP A 200 18.89 -6.09 -1.77
N VAL A 201 18.88 -5.72 -3.05
CA VAL A 201 18.44 -6.58 -4.15
C VAL A 201 19.59 -6.86 -5.09
N GLY A 202 20.05 -8.11 -5.07
CA GLY A 202 21.09 -8.64 -5.94
C GLY A 202 22.47 -7.99 -5.77
N GLY A 203 22.71 -7.29 -4.66
CA GLY A 203 23.93 -6.51 -4.41
C GLY A 203 24.04 -5.23 -5.24
N VAL A 204 22.96 -4.81 -5.93
CA VAL A 204 23.03 -3.74 -6.95
C VAL A 204 22.01 -2.63 -6.76
N LEU A 205 20.96 -2.86 -5.98
CA LEU A 205 20.05 -1.84 -5.46
C LEU A 205 20.05 -1.95 -3.93
N ARG A 206 20.27 -0.84 -3.24
CA ARG A 206 20.15 -0.73 -1.78
C ARG A 206 19.32 0.49 -1.39
N GLY A 207 18.81 0.47 -0.17
CA GLY A 207 18.07 1.58 0.44
C GLY A 207 17.62 1.26 1.86
N LYS A 208 17.07 2.25 2.56
CA LYS A 208 16.65 2.13 3.97
C LYS A 208 15.33 2.87 4.27
N PRO A 209 14.24 2.59 3.52
CA PRO A 209 12.97 3.25 3.78
C PRO A 209 12.40 2.83 5.14
N GLY A 210 11.90 3.83 5.86
CA GLY A 210 10.96 3.68 6.97
C GLY A 210 9.53 3.93 6.50
N PHE A 211 8.58 3.20 7.07
CA PHE A 211 7.16 3.32 6.75
C PHE A 211 6.36 3.50 8.03
N ALA A 212 5.91 4.72 8.27
CA ALA A 212 5.21 5.10 9.47
C ALA A 212 3.69 5.06 9.35
N ILE A 213 3.03 4.94 10.48
CA ILE A 213 1.60 5.05 10.67
C ILE A 213 1.34 5.88 11.94
N ASP A 214 0.90 7.12 11.78
CA ASP A 214 0.69 8.05 12.90
C ASP A 214 -0.55 7.71 13.74
N ASN A 215 -1.50 7.00 13.15
CA ASN A 215 -2.78 6.64 13.77
C ASN A 215 -3.06 5.13 13.65
N ALA A 216 -2.08 4.30 14.03
CA ALA A 216 -2.19 2.85 14.00
C ALA A 216 -3.46 2.35 14.73
N ILE A 217 -4.13 1.34 14.15
CA ILE A 217 -5.43 0.84 14.65
C ILE A 217 -5.26 0.14 16.01
N THR A 218 -4.19 -0.63 16.17
CA THR A 218 -4.01 -1.53 17.32
C THR A 218 -2.61 -1.42 17.94
N GLN A 219 -2.46 -1.91 19.16
CA GLN A 219 -1.22 -1.98 19.95
C GLN A 219 -0.67 -3.41 19.99
N PHE A 220 0.64 -3.53 20.15
CA PHE A 220 1.38 -4.77 20.22
C PHE A 220 1.88 -4.99 21.64
N ASP A 221 1.47 -6.12 22.22
CA ASP A 221 1.94 -6.58 23.52
C ASP A 221 2.88 -7.78 23.33
N PRO A 222 4.20 -7.63 23.52
CA PRO A 222 5.15 -8.73 23.43
C PRO A 222 4.84 -9.90 24.39
N ALA A 223 4.17 -9.64 25.53
CA ALA A 223 3.78 -10.68 26.46
C ALA A 223 2.53 -11.46 25.98
N SER A 224 1.82 -10.96 24.97
CA SER A 224 0.62 -11.56 24.40
C SER A 224 0.49 -11.20 22.90
N PRO A 225 1.42 -11.68 22.05
CA PRO A 225 1.61 -11.14 20.70
C PRO A 225 0.45 -11.42 19.74
N ASP A 226 -0.41 -12.40 20.04
CA ASP A 226 -1.60 -12.72 19.25
C ASP A 226 -2.83 -11.88 19.64
N ARG A 227 -2.75 -11.12 20.73
CA ARG A 227 -3.87 -10.32 21.23
C ARG A 227 -4.06 -9.06 20.37
N VAL A 228 -5.29 -8.86 19.91
CA VAL A 228 -5.73 -7.58 19.33
C VAL A 228 -6.15 -6.64 20.45
N VAL A 229 -5.44 -5.52 20.58
CA VAL A 229 -5.80 -4.43 21.50
C VAL A 229 -5.88 -3.15 20.70
N PHE A 230 -7.00 -2.44 20.70
CA PHE A 230 -7.11 -1.15 20.04
C PHE A 230 -6.12 -0.14 20.64
N ASN A 231 -5.70 0.83 19.83
CA ASN A 231 -4.81 1.89 20.27
C ASN A 231 -5.47 2.80 21.33
N LYS A 232 -4.68 3.66 21.98
CA LYS A 232 -5.12 4.34 23.20
C LYS A 232 -6.32 5.25 22.93
N SER A 233 -7.31 5.23 23.83
CA SER A 233 -8.54 6.04 23.71
C SER A 233 -8.26 7.54 23.57
N PHE A 234 -7.25 8.08 24.26
CA PHE A 234 -6.88 9.50 24.11
C PHE A 234 -6.47 9.87 22.68
N ALA A 235 -6.01 8.91 21.88
CA ALA A 235 -5.61 9.10 20.49
C ALA A 235 -6.69 8.66 19.49
N CYS A 236 -7.41 7.57 19.78
CA CYS A 236 -8.46 7.05 18.91
C CYS A 236 -9.80 7.79 19.05
N GLY A 237 -9.93 8.63 20.09
CA GLY A 237 -11.16 9.32 20.40
C GLY A 237 -12.02 8.57 21.44
N PRO A 238 -13.09 9.21 21.93
CA PRO A 238 -13.89 8.69 23.03
C PRO A 238 -14.90 7.60 22.63
N ASN A 239 -15.13 7.42 21.32
CA ASN A 239 -16.12 6.49 20.79
C ASN A 239 -15.53 5.09 20.59
N ASP A 240 -16.33 4.16 20.04
CA ASP A 240 -15.88 2.82 19.67
C ASP A 240 -14.61 2.90 18.78
N PRO A 241 -13.46 2.37 19.23
CA PRO A 241 -12.21 2.43 18.46
C PRO A 241 -12.26 1.59 17.17
N ALA A 242 -13.19 0.62 17.07
CA ALA A 242 -13.48 -0.10 15.83
C ALA A 242 -14.45 0.68 14.92
N GLY A 243 -15.29 1.52 15.53
CA GLY A 243 -16.32 2.31 14.88
C GLY A 243 -15.76 3.36 13.94
N TRP A 244 -16.59 3.81 13.00
CA TRP A 244 -16.19 4.73 11.94
C TRP A 244 -15.55 6.03 12.45
N ASP A 245 -16.06 6.61 13.54
CA ASP A 245 -15.58 7.87 14.12
C ASP A 245 -14.21 7.77 14.81
N SER A 246 -13.62 6.57 14.90
CA SER A 246 -12.29 6.36 15.46
C SER A 246 -11.23 7.10 14.66
N TYR A 247 -10.36 7.85 15.34
CA TYR A 247 -9.20 8.47 14.70
C TYR A 247 -8.11 7.45 14.34
N CYS A 248 -8.13 6.25 14.91
CA CYS A 248 -7.14 5.20 14.69
C CYS A 248 -7.56 4.29 13.53
N LYS A 249 -7.30 4.74 12.29
CA LYS A 249 -7.63 4.01 11.05
C LYS A 249 -6.43 3.46 10.30
N GLY A 250 -5.22 3.82 10.72
CA GLY A 250 -4.00 3.44 10.04
C GLY A 250 -3.89 4.01 8.63
N ASP A 251 -4.44 5.21 8.41
CA ASP A 251 -4.54 5.92 7.13
C ASP A 251 -3.69 7.20 7.10
N LYS A 252 -2.99 7.55 8.18
CA LYS A 252 -1.94 8.57 8.20
C LYS A 252 -0.60 7.88 8.16
N ARG A 253 0.04 7.87 6.99
CA ARG A 253 1.25 7.10 6.72
C ARG A 253 2.34 7.96 6.12
N THR A 254 3.59 7.69 6.44
CA THR A 254 4.72 8.45 5.89
C THR A 254 5.81 7.49 5.46
N VAL A 255 6.47 7.79 4.33
CA VAL A 255 7.72 7.13 3.94
C VAL A 255 8.88 8.02 4.37
N PHE A 256 9.72 7.49 5.25
CA PHE A 256 10.92 8.12 5.73
C PHE A 256 12.15 7.58 5.01
N HIS A 257 13.08 8.48 4.72
CA HIS A 257 14.47 8.17 4.36
C HIS A 257 14.68 7.03 3.32
N PRO A 258 13.94 6.98 2.19
CA PRO A 258 14.04 5.85 1.25
C PRO A 258 15.39 5.73 0.52
N GLY A 259 16.37 6.61 0.82
CA GLY A 259 17.66 6.83 0.18
C GLY A 259 18.16 5.67 -0.69
N TRP A 260 18.16 5.88 -2.00
CA TRP A 260 18.45 4.86 -2.98
C TRP A 260 19.93 4.82 -3.38
N VAL A 261 20.50 3.62 -3.44
CA VAL A 261 21.82 3.37 -4.03
C VAL A 261 21.68 2.35 -5.15
N VAL A 262 21.97 2.76 -6.39
CA VAL A 262 21.96 1.90 -7.58
C VAL A 262 23.36 1.83 -8.16
N ARG A 263 23.97 0.63 -8.09
CA ARG A 263 25.31 0.34 -8.61
C ARG A 263 25.32 -1.05 -9.28
N ASN A 264 24.79 -1.15 -10.49
CA ASN A 264 24.79 -2.42 -11.24
C ASN A 264 25.88 -2.44 -12.33
N ARG A 265 26.86 -3.34 -12.22
CA ARG A 265 27.88 -3.59 -13.26
C ARG A 265 27.55 -4.79 -14.16
N GLY A 266 26.55 -5.59 -13.80
CA GLY A 266 26.18 -6.82 -14.50
C GLY A 266 25.02 -6.63 -15.48
N GLY A 267 24.31 -7.73 -15.76
CA GLY A 267 23.09 -7.72 -16.55
C GLY A 267 21.98 -6.87 -15.91
N SER A 268 21.19 -6.18 -16.73
CA SER A 268 20.08 -5.35 -16.23
C SER A 268 18.85 -6.15 -15.81
N ARG A 269 18.82 -7.44 -16.14
CA ARG A 269 17.80 -8.41 -15.74
C ARG A 269 18.50 -9.57 -15.06
N PHE A 270 18.05 -9.92 -13.87
CA PHE A 270 18.58 -11.06 -13.11
C PHE A 270 17.49 -11.60 -12.19
N ARG A 271 17.69 -12.81 -11.68
CA ARG A 271 16.76 -13.42 -10.72
C ARG A 271 17.31 -13.35 -9.31
N THR A 272 16.40 -13.24 -8.36
CA THR A 272 16.68 -13.39 -6.93
C THR A 272 15.74 -14.41 -6.31
N ASP A 273 16.16 -14.96 -5.17
CA ASP A 273 15.22 -15.58 -4.25
C ASP A 273 14.19 -14.55 -3.74
N ALA A 274 13.26 -15.00 -2.90
CA ALA A 274 12.22 -14.15 -2.38
C ALA A 274 12.74 -12.97 -1.54
N TYR A 275 13.96 -13.06 -1.00
CA TYR A 275 14.54 -12.10 -0.06
C TYR A 275 15.57 -11.18 -0.71
N GLY A 276 15.72 -11.25 -2.04
CA GLY A 276 16.57 -10.36 -2.82
C GLY A 276 18.00 -10.86 -3.06
N ARG A 277 18.36 -12.08 -2.63
CA ARG A 277 19.69 -12.67 -2.92
C ARG A 277 19.69 -13.26 -4.32
N ARG A 278 20.80 -13.13 -5.07
CA ARG A 278 20.89 -13.69 -6.44
C ARG A 278 20.62 -15.19 -6.44
N ALA A 279 19.81 -15.65 -7.39
CA ALA A 279 19.44 -17.05 -7.52
C ALA A 279 19.21 -17.44 -8.98
N ARG A 280 19.21 -18.75 -9.27
CA ARG A 280 18.90 -19.29 -10.61
C ARG A 280 17.41 -19.17 -10.95
N THR A 281 16.55 -19.28 -9.95
CA THR A 281 15.09 -19.18 -10.05
C THR A 281 14.57 -18.07 -9.14
N GLY A 282 13.27 -17.78 -9.20
CA GLY A 282 12.62 -16.76 -8.38
C GLY A 282 12.31 -15.46 -9.14
N PHE A 283 12.21 -14.35 -8.42
CA PHE A 283 11.72 -13.09 -8.95
C PHE A 283 12.65 -12.50 -9.99
N LEU A 284 12.09 -12.12 -11.13
CA LEU A 284 12.81 -11.32 -12.12
C LEU A 284 12.92 -9.88 -11.62
N GLN A 285 14.15 -9.44 -11.41
CA GLN A 285 14.49 -8.06 -11.06
C GLN A 285 14.97 -7.32 -12.31
N VAL A 286 14.67 -6.03 -12.41
CA VAL A 286 15.19 -5.16 -13.46
C VAL A 286 15.92 -3.99 -12.82
N VAL A 287 17.25 -3.93 -12.94
CA VAL A 287 18.05 -2.82 -12.40
C VAL A 287 19.00 -2.32 -13.48
N SER A 288 18.96 -1.02 -13.78
CA SER A 288 19.76 -0.42 -14.85
C SER A 288 21.26 -0.56 -14.58
N ARG A 289 21.99 -1.08 -15.57
CA ARG A 289 23.47 -1.11 -15.55
C ARG A 289 24.13 0.21 -16.00
N ARG A 290 23.33 1.15 -16.50
CA ARG A 290 23.80 2.41 -17.11
C ARG A 290 23.52 3.63 -16.24
N LEU A 291 22.83 3.44 -15.12
CA LEU A 291 22.50 4.50 -14.18
C LEU A 291 23.26 4.22 -12.89
N ARG A 292 23.82 5.28 -12.31
CA ARG A 292 24.35 5.29 -10.96
C ARG A 292 23.51 6.28 -10.18
N ILE A 293 22.97 5.81 -9.07
CA ILE A 293 22.22 6.63 -8.11
C ILE A 293 22.91 6.42 -6.78
N ASP A 294 23.15 7.50 -6.07
CA ASP A 294 23.71 7.43 -4.74
C ASP A 294 23.10 8.52 -3.87
N GLN A 295 22.25 8.09 -2.94
CA GLN A 295 21.64 8.94 -1.93
C GLN A 295 22.08 8.49 -0.53
N SER A 296 23.25 7.84 -0.40
CA SER A 296 23.73 7.36 0.92
C SER A 296 23.96 8.47 1.93
N ASP A 297 24.33 9.66 1.44
CA ASP A 297 24.71 10.81 2.27
C ASP A 297 23.51 11.74 2.53
N GLU A 298 22.33 11.39 2.01
CA GLU A 298 21.11 12.13 2.27
C GLU A 298 20.65 11.83 3.70
N CYS A 299 20.78 12.82 4.60
CA CYS A 299 20.44 12.70 6.03
C CYS A 299 19.00 12.20 6.27
N CYS A 300 18.11 12.59 5.35
CA CYS A 300 16.68 12.67 5.62
C CYS A 300 15.86 12.15 4.43
N GLY A 301 16.48 11.85 3.28
CA GLY A 301 15.79 11.51 2.04
C GLY A 301 14.71 12.53 1.63
N ALA A 302 13.93 12.21 0.61
CA ALA A 302 12.65 12.90 0.42
C ALA A 302 11.62 12.21 1.30
N GLU A 303 11.28 12.83 2.42
CA GLU A 303 10.13 12.41 3.21
C GLU A 303 8.86 12.62 2.40
N ASN A 304 8.02 11.61 2.36
CA ASN A 304 6.75 11.68 1.64
C ASN A 304 5.65 11.22 2.57
N ALA A 305 4.85 12.18 3.02
CA ALA A 305 3.72 11.93 3.88
C ALA A 305 2.44 11.74 3.07
N PHE A 306 1.71 10.71 3.41
CA PHE A 306 0.32 10.46 3.07
C PHE A 306 -0.51 10.71 4.34
N VAL A 307 -1.11 11.91 4.47
CA VAL A 307 -1.97 12.21 5.64
C VAL A 307 -3.44 12.18 5.21
N MET A 308 -4.20 11.23 5.77
CA MET A 308 -5.67 11.22 5.66
C MET A 308 -6.26 11.99 6.85
N GLU A 309 -6.90 13.13 6.56
CA GLU A 309 -7.42 14.03 7.61
C GLU A 309 -8.80 13.65 8.16
N ARG A 310 -9.57 12.79 7.47
CA ARG A 310 -10.89 12.36 7.93
C ARG A 310 -11.09 10.84 7.80
N PRO A 311 -11.39 10.15 8.92
CA PRO A 311 -11.50 8.71 8.97
C PRO A 311 -12.92 8.27 8.64
N SER A 312 -13.18 7.79 7.42
CA SER A 312 -14.30 6.89 7.04
C SER A 312 -14.66 6.94 5.54
N ASP A 313 -14.20 7.97 4.81
CA ASP A 313 -14.94 8.41 3.63
C ASP A 313 -14.28 8.17 2.28
N GLY A 314 -13.37 7.22 2.19
CA GLY A 314 -12.69 6.87 0.96
C GLY A 314 -12.42 7.97 -0.07
N GLY A 315 -11.87 9.10 0.40
CA GLY A 315 -11.61 10.29 -0.39
C GLY A 315 -10.36 11.02 0.07
N ILE A 316 -9.37 11.04 -0.81
CA ILE A 316 -8.46 12.14 -1.15
C ILE A 316 -8.22 13.20 -0.05
N TYR A 317 -7.03 13.09 0.56
CA TYR A 317 -6.16 14.11 1.16
C TYR A 317 -6.76 15.49 1.52
N ARG A 318 -6.52 15.90 2.78
CA ARG A 318 -6.22 17.28 3.12
C ARG A 318 -4.82 17.33 3.78
N PRO A 319 -4.01 18.36 3.46
CA PRO A 319 -2.69 18.57 4.04
C PRO A 319 -2.80 19.09 5.47
N GLY A 320 -2.17 18.38 6.40
CA GLY A 320 -2.08 18.80 7.80
C GLY A 320 -1.67 20.26 7.89
N ARG A 321 -2.53 21.09 8.49
CA ARG A 321 -2.17 22.47 8.86
C ARG A 321 -0.98 22.40 9.82
N GLY A 322 0.16 22.88 9.34
CA GLY A 322 1.44 22.95 10.07
C GLY A 322 2.64 23.25 9.17
N LEU A 323 2.54 23.01 7.86
CA LEU A 323 3.62 23.33 6.91
C LEU A 323 3.05 24.11 5.72
N ASN A 324 3.54 25.34 5.54
CA ASN A 324 3.09 26.31 4.52
C ASN A 324 3.09 25.70 3.11
N SER A 325 1.92 25.60 2.47
CA SER A 325 1.81 25.22 1.05
C SER A 325 0.72 26.02 0.34
N SER A 326 1.08 27.24 -0.08
CA SER A 326 0.33 27.94 -1.14
C SER A 326 0.61 27.24 -2.47
N ASN A 327 -0.46 26.85 -3.17
CA ASN A 327 -0.54 26.45 -4.59
C ASN A 327 -0.78 24.96 -4.89
N PHE A 328 -1.90 24.33 -4.49
CA PHE A 328 -2.39 23.13 -5.21
C PHE A 328 -3.89 23.19 -5.48
N GLU A 329 -4.22 23.35 -6.76
CA GLU A 329 -5.53 23.24 -7.41
C GLU A 329 -5.58 21.86 -8.11
N PHE A 330 -6.75 21.24 -8.37
CA PHE A 330 -6.83 20.00 -9.20
C PHE A 330 -6.87 20.35 -10.73
N PRO A 331 -6.34 19.58 -11.73
CA PRO A 331 -6.52 18.15 -11.99
C PRO A 331 -5.21 17.31 -12.21
N GLY A 332 -4.99 16.30 -11.34
CA GLY A 332 -3.81 15.39 -11.35
C GLY A 332 -2.71 15.73 -10.32
N TYR A 333 -2.65 15.08 -9.15
CA TYR A 333 -1.62 15.39 -8.12
C TYR A 333 -1.20 14.11 -7.38
N CYS A 334 0.07 13.74 -7.19
CA CYS A 334 1.38 14.42 -7.20
C CYS A 334 1.67 15.28 -5.95
N VAL A 335 2.46 14.69 -5.04
CA VAL A 335 3.15 15.18 -3.82
C VAL A 335 3.62 16.63 -3.91
N LEU A 336 3.48 17.41 -2.83
CA LEU A 336 4.34 18.58 -2.57
C LEU A 336 4.86 18.76 -1.14
N ARG A 337 6.03 19.42 -1.16
CA ARG A 337 7.06 19.79 -0.18
C ARG A 337 6.58 20.37 1.16
N ALA A 338 7.40 20.14 2.20
CA ALA A 338 8.17 21.15 2.97
C ALA A 338 8.98 20.42 4.07
N ASN A 339 10.15 20.81 4.54
CA ASN A 339 11.16 21.79 4.14
C ASN A 339 12.46 21.03 3.97
#